data_AF-A0A8D3WHP1-F1
#
_entry.id   AF-A0A8D3WHP1-F1
#
_cell.length_a   1.000
_cell.length_b   1.000
_cell.length_c   1.000
_cell.angle_alpha   90.00
_cell.angle_beta   90.00
_cell.angle_gamma   90.00
#
_symmetry.space_group_name_H-M   'P 1'
#
loop_
_entity.id
_entity.type
_entity.pdbx_description
1 polymer ?
#
loop_
_entity_poly.entity_id
_entity_poly.type
_entity_poly.pdbx_seq_one_letter_code
_entity_poly.pdbx_strand_id
1 'polypeptide(L)'
;MTFMNGWKRIAVAVASGALVLAMVATWIVGDLNTAAQTASVVGCGVGIATLLFTLLHTPGAALRRATHTGKTTTGGTGKANTGVASRSGGVAEDTGDATSYGGAANTGVTDRF
;
A
#
# COMPACT_ATOMS: atom_id res chain seq x y z
N MET A 1 -1.85 23.84 -1.63
CA MET A 1 -0.66 23.15 -1.06
C MET A 1 0.01 22.23 -2.09
N THR A 2 0.43 22.74 -3.24
CA THR A 2 1.09 21.95 -4.32
C THR A 2 2.55 22.33 -4.53
N PHE A 3 2.96 23.52 -4.08
CA PHE A 3 4.33 24.04 -4.23
C PHE A 3 5.38 23.24 -3.43
N MET A 4 5.04 22.76 -2.24
CA MET A 4 5.94 21.95 -1.38
C MET A 4 6.30 20.58 -1.99
N ASN A 5 5.48 20.03 -2.89
CA ASN A 5 5.75 18.74 -3.52
C ASN A 5 6.72 18.86 -4.71
N GLY A 6 6.71 19.99 -5.43
CA GLY A 6 7.64 20.24 -6.54
C GLY A 6 9.09 20.42 -6.05
N TRP A 7 9.27 21.18 -4.98
CA TRP A 7 10.59 21.45 -4.41
C TRP A 7 11.26 20.20 -3.84
N LYS A 8 10.48 19.33 -3.19
CA LYS A 8 10.96 18.01 -2.71
C LYS A 8 11.40 17.11 -3.86
N ARG A 9 10.66 17.09 -4.98
CA ARG A 9 11.04 16.30 -6.17
C ARG A 9 12.33 16.81 -6.81
N ILE A 10 12.51 18.12 -6.90
CA ILE A 10 13.74 18.73 -7.43
C ILE A 10 14.91 18.43 -6.50
N ALA A 11 14.75 18.58 -5.19
CA ALA A 11 15.80 18.27 -4.21
C ALA A 11 16.23 16.79 -4.28
N VAL A 12 15.27 15.87 -4.40
CA VAL A 12 15.56 14.43 -4.59
C VAL A 12 16.29 14.19 -5.92
N ALA A 13 15.84 14.80 -7.02
CA ALA A 13 16.49 14.63 -8.33
C ALA A 13 17.94 15.17 -8.32
N VAL A 14 18.18 16.33 -7.72
CA VAL A 14 19.51 16.92 -7.59
C VAL A 14 20.41 16.07 -6.68
N ALA A 15 19.89 15.60 -5.54
CA ALA A 15 20.64 14.74 -4.64
C ALA A 15 20.99 13.38 -5.29
N SER A 16 20.05 12.77 -6.01
CA SER A 16 20.28 11.54 -6.76
C SER A 16 21.30 11.74 -7.88
N GLY A 17 21.21 12.83 -8.64
CA GLY A 17 22.17 13.15 -9.70
C GLY A 17 23.59 13.36 -9.16
N ALA A 18 23.73 14.09 -8.04
CA ALA A 18 25.02 14.29 -7.38
C ALA A 18 25.62 12.97 -6.85
N LEU A 19 24.79 12.07 -6.32
CA LEU A 19 25.23 10.76 -5.82
C LEU A 19 25.74 9.87 -6.96
N VAL A 20 25.05 9.85 -8.10
CA VAL A 20 25.49 9.11 -9.29
C VAL A 20 26.81 9.68 -9.82
N LEU A 21 26.94 11.01 -9.90
CA LEU A 21 28.18 11.65 -10.34
C LEU A 21 29.36 11.34 -9.40
N ALA A 22 29.14 11.35 -8.09
CA ALA A 22 30.15 10.97 -7.11
C ALA A 22 30.57 9.50 -7.26
N MET A 23 29.62 8.60 -7.57
CA MET A 23 29.89 7.18 -7.81
C MET A 23 30.68 6.93 -9.11
N VAL A 24 30.40 7.71 -10.16
CA VAL A 24 31.16 7.67 -11.42
C VAL A 24 32.57 8.25 -11.22
N ALA A 25 32.69 9.34 -10.47
CA ALA A 25 33.99 9.95 -10.16
C ALA A 25 34.89 9.01 -9.34
N THR A 26 34.34 8.25 -8.39
CA THR A 26 35.12 7.24 -7.64
C THR A 26 35.52 6.04 -8.50
N TRP A 27 34.76 5.70 -9.55
CA TRP A 27 35.16 4.70 -10.55
C TRP A 27 36.31 5.17 -11.45
N ILE A 28 36.38 6.47 -11.76
CA ILE A 28 37.44 7.03 -12.61
C ILE A 28 38.74 7.23 -11.80
N VAL A 29 38.62 7.56 -10.52
CA VAL A 29 39.78 7.92 -9.67
C VAL A 29 40.26 6.75 -8.80
N GLY A 30 39.43 5.74 -8.54
CA GLY A 30 39.73 4.60 -7.68
C GLY A 30 40.10 3.32 -8.43
N ASP A 31 41.03 2.56 -7.87
CA ASP A 31 41.36 1.19 -8.26
C ASP A 31 40.09 0.29 -8.31
N LEU A 32 40.01 -0.67 -9.24
CA LEU A 32 38.81 -1.50 -9.48
C LEU A 32 38.32 -2.22 -8.21
N ASN A 33 39.25 -2.53 -7.30
CA ASN A 33 38.94 -3.14 -6.01
C ASN A 33 38.20 -2.17 -5.06
N THR A 34 38.58 -0.89 -5.08
CA THR A 34 37.93 0.19 -4.32
C THR A 34 36.54 0.49 -4.89
N ALA A 35 36.39 0.44 -6.22
CA ALA A 35 35.11 0.59 -6.90
C ALA A 35 34.12 -0.53 -6.53
N ALA A 36 34.59 -1.78 -6.46
CA ALA A 36 33.77 -2.92 -6.05
C ALA A 36 33.32 -2.85 -4.58
N GLN A 37 34.22 -2.46 -3.67
CA GLN A 37 33.87 -2.26 -2.25
C GLN A 37 32.86 -1.11 -2.08
N THR A 38 33.05 -0.01 -2.80
CA THR A 38 32.13 1.13 -2.75
C THR A 38 30.75 0.75 -3.28
N ALA A 39 30.68 0.02 -4.40
CA ALA A 39 29.42 -0.45 -4.96
C ALA A 39 28.67 -1.40 -4.01
N SER A 40 29.39 -2.28 -3.31
CA SER A 40 28.79 -3.18 -2.31
C SER A 40 28.18 -2.41 -1.13
N VAL A 41 28.92 -1.44 -0.58
CA VAL A 41 28.45 -0.62 0.56
C VAL A 41 27.24 0.22 0.17
N VAL A 42 27.28 0.86 -1.01
CA VAL A 42 26.16 1.66 -1.54
C VAL A 42 24.95 0.76 -1.84
N GLY A 43 25.17 -0.40 -2.46
CA GLY A 43 24.11 -1.38 -2.75
C GLY A 43 23.41 -1.87 -1.48
N CYS A 44 24.17 -2.23 -0.45
CA CYS A 44 23.63 -2.58 0.87
C CYS A 44 22.86 -1.42 1.50
N GLY A 45 23.39 -0.20 1.46
CA GLY A 45 22.72 0.99 2.02
C GLY A 45 21.38 1.27 1.36
N VAL A 46 21.34 1.26 0.02
CA VAL A 46 20.11 1.44 -0.75
C VAL A 46 19.13 0.29 -0.51
N GLY A 47 19.62 -0.96 -0.47
CA GLY A 47 18.79 -2.14 -0.19
C GLY A 47 18.11 -2.06 1.18
N ILE A 48 18.86 -1.72 2.22
CA ILE A 48 18.32 -1.56 3.59
C ILE A 48 17.33 -0.40 3.66
N ALA A 49 17.68 0.76 3.07
CA ALA A 49 16.79 1.92 3.07
C ALA A 49 15.46 1.63 2.35
N THR A 50 15.52 0.93 1.22
CA THR A 50 14.32 0.55 0.45
C THR A 50 13.48 -0.47 1.21
N LEU A 51 14.12 -1.45 1.86
CA LEU A 51 13.44 -2.44 2.68
C LEU A 51 12.74 -1.77 3.88
N LEU A 52 13.44 -0.91 4.61
CA LEU A 52 12.87 -0.15 5.72
C LEU A 52 11.73 0.75 5.27
N PHE A 53 11.90 1.45 4.15
CA PHE A 53 10.85 2.30 3.60
C PHE A 53 9.60 1.48 3.26
N THR A 54 9.78 0.32 2.61
CA THR A 54 8.69 -0.58 2.24
C THR A 54 7.99 -1.13 3.48
N LEU A 55 8.72 -1.55 4.51
CA LEU A 55 8.12 -2.05 5.75
C LEU A 55 7.37 -0.96 6.52
N LEU A 56 7.94 0.25 6.62
CA LEU A 56 7.35 1.36 7.37
C LEU A 56 6.19 2.03 6.64
N HIS A 57 6.18 1.99 5.31
CA HIS A 57 5.15 2.58 4.48
C HIS A 57 4.30 1.54 3.75
N THR A 58 4.32 0.28 4.18
CA THR A 58 3.31 -0.68 3.74
C THR A 58 1.97 -0.09 4.15
N PRO A 59 1.13 0.36 3.21
CA PRO A 59 -0.17 0.89 3.58
C PRO A 59 -0.91 -0.25 4.26
N GLY A 60 -1.29 -0.05 5.53
CA GLY A 60 -2.17 -1.00 6.22
C GLY A 60 -3.34 -1.32 5.29
N ALA A 61 -3.67 -2.62 5.17
CA ALA A 61 -4.70 -3.08 4.25
C ALA A 61 -5.90 -2.14 4.33
N ALA A 62 -6.19 -1.42 3.24
CA ALA A 62 -7.19 -0.37 3.26
C ALA A 62 -8.50 -0.96 3.78
N LEU A 63 -8.98 -0.45 4.91
CA LEU A 63 -10.23 -0.89 5.50
C LEU A 63 -11.32 -0.69 4.45
N ARG A 64 -11.93 -1.79 4.00
CA ARG A 64 -13.05 -1.72 3.07
C ARG A 64 -14.20 -1.03 3.78
N ARG A 65 -14.62 0.12 3.26
CA ARG A 65 -15.72 0.90 3.82
C ARG A 65 -16.91 0.83 2.87
N ALA A 66 -18.04 0.34 3.38
CA ALA A 66 -19.32 0.44 2.70
C ALA A 66 -20.13 1.57 3.37
N THR A 67 -20.59 2.52 2.57
CA THR A 67 -21.45 3.63 3.02
C THR A 67 -22.67 3.70 2.12
N HIS A 68 -23.85 3.93 2.71
CA HIS A 68 -25.12 4.08 1.99
C HIS A 68 -25.45 2.85 1.14
N THR A 69 -25.71 1.74 1.82
CA THR A 69 -25.95 0.46 1.15
C THR A 69 -27.44 0.22 0.93
N GLY A 70 -27.79 -0.36 -0.22
CA GLY A 70 -29.18 -0.58 -0.63
C GLY A 70 -29.81 -1.82 0.01
N LYS A 71 -30.94 -2.28 -0.55
CA LYS A 71 -31.62 -3.51 -0.14
C LYS A 71 -31.15 -4.70 -0.96
N THR A 72 -30.89 -5.84 -0.32
CA THR A 72 -30.60 -7.10 -1.02
C THR A 72 -31.53 -8.21 -0.56
N THR A 73 -31.96 -9.05 -1.51
CA THR A 73 -32.83 -10.20 -1.24
C THR A 73 -32.32 -11.42 -1.98
N THR A 74 -32.47 -12.59 -1.37
CA THR A 74 -31.97 -13.85 -1.92
C THR A 74 -32.94 -15.00 -1.65
N GLY A 75 -33.00 -15.95 -2.58
CA GLY A 75 -33.96 -17.08 -2.57
C GLY A 75 -33.55 -18.29 -1.73
N GLY A 76 -34.17 -19.43 -2.03
CA GLY A 76 -34.26 -20.69 -1.24
C GLY A 76 -33.03 -21.19 -0.46
N THR A 77 -31.81 -20.87 -0.91
CA THR A 77 -30.55 -21.27 -0.25
C THR A 77 -29.48 -20.19 -0.31
N GLY A 78 -29.83 -18.99 -0.78
CA GLY A 78 -28.86 -17.95 -1.07
C GLY A 78 -28.54 -17.08 0.15
N LYS A 79 -27.43 -16.34 0.05
CA LYS A 79 -26.97 -15.44 1.12
C LYS A 79 -27.06 -13.99 0.67
N ALA A 80 -27.50 -13.11 1.57
CA ALA A 80 -27.79 -11.70 1.32
C ALA A 80 -26.90 -10.80 2.20
N ASN A 81 -26.00 -10.00 1.59
CA ASN A 81 -25.20 -8.98 2.30
C ASN A 81 -25.45 -7.59 1.74
N THR A 82 -25.79 -6.62 2.59
CA THR A 82 -25.76 -5.20 2.22
C THR A 82 -24.52 -4.49 2.74
N GLY A 83 -23.79 -5.07 3.71
CA GLY A 83 -22.55 -4.52 4.25
C GLY A 83 -21.27 -5.10 3.63
N VAL A 84 -20.20 -5.19 4.42
CA VAL A 84 -18.89 -5.65 3.95
C VAL A 84 -18.73 -7.15 4.22
N ALA A 85 -18.51 -7.95 3.16
CA ALA A 85 -18.01 -9.32 3.28
C ALA A 85 -16.48 -9.28 3.25
N SER A 86 -15.83 -9.43 4.40
CA SER A 86 -14.37 -9.35 4.53
C SER A 86 -13.87 -10.34 5.56
N ARG A 87 -12.72 -10.98 5.34
CA ARG A 87 -12.03 -11.83 6.34
C ARG A 87 -11.01 -11.06 7.18
N SER A 88 -10.81 -9.78 6.86
CA SER A 88 -9.76 -8.94 7.43
C SER A 88 -10.32 -7.69 8.09
N GLY A 89 -11.63 -7.65 8.32
CA GLY A 89 -12.34 -6.48 8.83
C GLY A 89 -12.76 -5.47 7.75
N GLY A 90 -13.57 -4.50 8.17
CA GLY A 90 -14.16 -3.45 7.35
C GLY A 90 -15.00 -2.51 8.20
N VAL A 91 -15.50 -1.43 7.62
CA VAL A 91 -16.43 -0.49 8.28
C VAL A 91 -17.70 -0.42 7.43
N ALA A 92 -18.85 -0.59 8.06
CA ALA A 92 -20.15 -0.49 7.40
C ALA A 92 -20.96 0.60 8.10
N GLU A 93 -21.39 1.60 7.34
CA GLU A 93 -22.20 2.73 7.82
C GLU A 93 -23.45 2.88 6.95
N ASP A 94 -24.55 3.27 7.56
CA ASP A 94 -25.88 3.38 6.92
C ASP A 94 -26.21 2.08 6.17
N THR A 95 -26.25 0.99 6.93
CA THR A 95 -26.44 -0.35 6.39
C THR A 95 -27.90 -0.59 6.04
N GLY A 96 -28.16 -1.00 4.79
CA GLY A 96 -29.51 -1.24 4.27
C GLY A 96 -30.07 -2.61 4.65
N ASP A 97 -31.27 -2.95 4.17
CA ASP A 97 -31.95 -4.21 4.52
C ASP A 97 -31.40 -5.43 3.79
N ALA A 98 -31.10 -6.51 4.53
CA ALA A 98 -30.78 -7.82 3.98
C ALA A 98 -31.85 -8.85 4.34
N THR A 99 -32.38 -9.56 3.35
CA THR A 99 -33.37 -10.63 3.57
C THR A 99 -32.96 -11.89 2.84
N SER A 100 -32.96 -13.03 3.54
CA SER A 100 -32.70 -14.34 2.95
C SER A 100 -33.83 -15.31 3.23
N TYR A 101 -34.22 -16.08 2.21
CA TYR A 101 -35.24 -17.11 2.29
C TYR A 101 -34.60 -18.50 2.23
N GLY A 102 -33.85 -18.85 3.28
CA GLY A 102 -33.23 -20.18 3.44
C GLY A 102 -31.70 -20.19 3.53
N GLY A 103 -31.06 -19.02 3.63
CA GLY A 103 -29.65 -18.86 3.92
C GLY A 103 -29.36 -17.73 4.91
N ALA A 104 -28.15 -17.15 4.84
CA ALA A 104 -27.69 -16.12 5.78
C ALA A 104 -28.00 -14.70 5.27
N ALA A 105 -28.40 -13.81 6.18
CA ALA A 105 -28.58 -12.38 5.91
C ALA A 105 -27.70 -11.54 6.85
N ASN A 106 -26.98 -10.56 6.31
CA ASN A 106 -26.18 -9.61 7.08
C ASN A 106 -26.26 -8.21 6.48
N THR A 107 -26.30 -7.20 7.34
CA THR A 107 -26.26 -5.80 6.94
C THR A 107 -24.94 -5.13 7.35
N GLY A 108 -24.15 -5.72 8.24
CA GLY A 108 -22.88 -5.17 8.74
C GLY A 108 -21.63 -5.79 8.11
N VAL A 109 -20.59 -5.93 8.92
CA VAL A 109 -19.34 -6.59 8.52
C VAL A 109 -19.41 -8.05 8.94
N THR A 110 -19.16 -8.98 8.03
CA THR A 110 -19.03 -10.41 8.41
C THR A 110 -18.01 -11.12 7.56
N ASP A 111 -17.37 -12.09 8.22
CA ASP A 111 -16.37 -12.99 7.66
C ASP A 111 -17.00 -14.30 7.18
N ARG A 112 -18.22 -14.59 7.68
CA ARG A 112 -19.04 -15.73 7.26
C ARG A 112 -20.16 -15.22 6.36
N PHE A 113 -19.88 -15.23 5.06
CA PHE A 113 -20.90 -15.40 4.04
C PHE A 113 -20.96 -16.86 3.65
#